data_AF-A0A267FKK4-F1
#
_entry.id   AF-A0A267FKK4-F1
#
_cell.length_a   1.000
_cell.length_b   1.000
_cell.length_c   1.000
_cell.angle_alpha   90.00
_cell.angle_beta   90.00
_cell.angle_gamma   90.00
#
_symmetry.space_group_name_H-M   'P 1'
#
loop_
_entity.id
_entity.type
_entity.pdbx_description
1 polymer ?
#
loop_
_entity_poly.entity_id
_entity_poly.type
_entity_poly.pdbx_seq_one_letter_code
_entity_poly.pdbx_strand_id
1 'polypeptide(L)'
;CKVCGKRFSVSSSLTRHSRLHTGEKPFECKVCGKRFSVSSHLTRHSRLHTGEKPFECKVCGKRFSVSSSLTTHSRLHTGEKPFECKV
;
A
#
# COMPACT_ATOMS: atom_id res chain seq x y z
N CYS A 1 1.09 -15.42 -15.92
CA CYS A 1 1.94 -16.00 -14.86
C CYS A 1 1.87 -17.51 -15.00
N LYS A 2 3.01 -18.20 -15.14
CA LYS A 2 3.01 -19.65 -15.37
C LYS A 2 2.55 -20.46 -14.15
N VAL A 3 2.67 -19.90 -12.94
CA VAL A 3 2.30 -20.58 -11.68
C VAL A 3 0.80 -20.55 -11.39
N CYS A 4 0.12 -19.42 -11.67
CA CYS A 4 -1.30 -19.23 -11.29
C CYS A 4 -2.21 -18.75 -12.43
N GLY A 5 -1.74 -18.79 -13.67
CA GLY A 5 -2.52 -18.40 -14.85
C GLY A 5 -2.81 -16.89 -15.01
N LYS A 6 -2.63 -16.06 -13.98
CA LYS A 6 -2.93 -14.61 -14.04
C LYS A 6 -2.25 -13.90 -15.21
N ARG A 7 -3.04 -13.15 -16.00
CA ARG A 7 -2.57 -12.39 -17.16
C ARG A 7 -2.24 -10.95 -16.76
N PHE A 8 -1.21 -10.39 -17.38
CA PHE A 8 -0.74 -9.01 -17.16
C PHE A 8 -0.50 -8.35 -18.50
N SER A 9 -0.88 -7.09 -18.64
CA SER A 9 -0.63 -6.28 -19.84
C SER A 9 0.80 -5.73 -19.92
N VAL A 10 1.51 -5.66 -18.78
CA VAL A 10 2.87 -5.09 -18.68
C VAL A 10 3.82 -6.09 -18.05
N SER A 11 5.00 -6.26 -18.66
CA SER A 11 6.05 -7.19 -18.21
C SER A 11 6.49 -6.91 -16.77
N SER A 12 6.71 -5.65 -16.40
CA SER A 12 7.09 -5.24 -15.04
C SER A 12 6.05 -5.66 -13.98
N SER A 13 4.76 -5.66 -14.34
CA SER A 13 3.69 -6.13 -13.47
C SER A 13 3.73 -7.65 -13.30
N LEU A 14 4.03 -8.41 -14.36
CA LEU A 14 4.25 -9.85 -14.29
C LEU A 14 5.48 -10.17 -13.41
N THR A 15 6.61 -9.48 -13.59
CA THR A 15 7.83 -9.67 -12.79
C THR A 15 7.58 -9.34 -11.32
N ARG A 16 6.89 -8.24 -11.01
CA ARG A 16 6.52 -7.93 -9.63
C ARG A 16 5.60 -8.99 -9.04
N HIS A 17 4.65 -9.49 -9.83
CA HIS A 17 3.75 -10.54 -9.40
C HIS A 17 4.48 -11.87 -9.16
N SER A 18 5.47 -12.25 -9.97
CA SER A 18 6.20 -13.50 -9.78
C SER A 18 6.97 -13.56 -8.47
N ARG A 19 7.36 -12.41 -7.90
CA ARG A 19 7.96 -12.32 -6.55
C ARG A 19 7.05 -12.83 -5.44
N LEU A 20 5.73 -12.90 -5.66
CA LEU A 20 4.80 -13.52 -4.71
C LEU A 20 4.98 -15.04 -4.63
N HIS A 21 5.41 -15.66 -5.73
CA HIS A 21 5.65 -17.11 -5.80
C HIS A 21 7.07 -17.47 -5.36
N THR A 22 8.07 -16.65 -5.73
CA THR A 22 9.48 -16.91 -5.36
C THR A 22 9.83 -16.44 -3.95
N GLY A 23 9.00 -15.59 -3.33
CA GLY A 23 9.29 -14.96 -2.04
C GLY A 23 10.37 -13.87 -2.11
N GLU A 24 10.85 -13.50 -3.30
CA GLU A 24 11.91 -12.51 -3.49
C GLU A 24 11.49 -11.14 -2.95
N LYS A 25 12.33 -10.58 -2.07
CA LYS A 25 12.14 -9.26 -1.46
C LYS A 25 13.40 -8.41 -1.63
N PRO A 26 13.59 -7.74 -2.79
CA PRO A 26 14.83 -7.01 -3.09
C PRO A 26 15.03 -5.76 -2.25
N PHE A 27 13.94 -5.17 -1.75
CA PHE A 27 13.97 -3.85 -1.13
C PHE A 27 14.04 -3.98 0.39
N GLU A 28 15.14 -3.54 0.99
CA GLU A 28 15.36 -3.66 2.43
C GLU A 28 15.28 -2.29 3.12
N CYS A 29 14.59 -2.25 4.25
CA CYS A 29 14.60 -1.10 5.14
C CYS A 29 15.91 -1.08 5.92
N LYS A 30 16.73 -0.04 5.71
CA LYS A 30 18.02 0.11 6.40
C LYS A 30 17.91 0.44 7.89
N VAL A 31 16.74 0.86 8.37
CA VAL A 31 16.51 1.15 9.79
C VAL A 31 16.19 -0.11 10.60
N CYS A 32 15.42 -1.06 10.04
CA CYS A 32 14.93 -2.23 10.79
C CYS A 32 15.18 -3.58 10.10
N GLY A 33 15.88 -3.61 8.97
CA GLY A 33 16.17 -4.82 8.18
C GLY A 33 14.96 -5.43 7.45
N LYS A 34 13.74 -4.90 7.63
CA LYS A 34 12.53 -5.47 7.02
C LYS A 34 12.57 -5.38 5.49
N ARG A 35 12.28 -6.50 4.81
CA ARG A 35 12.34 -6.60 3.34
C ARG A 35 10.96 -6.58 2.67
N PHE A 36 10.90 -6.02 1.46
CA PHE A 36 9.71 -5.82 0.64
C PHE A 36 9.95 -6.27 -0.80
N SER A 37 8.90 -6.77 -1.46
CA SER A 37 8.94 -7.17 -2.88
C SER A 37 8.72 -6.00 -3.85
N VAL A 38 8.30 -4.84 -3.35
CA VAL A 38 7.96 -3.64 -4.11
C VAL A 38 8.57 -2.40 -3.45
N SER A 39 9.23 -1.54 -4.24
CA SER A 39 9.90 -0.33 -3.74
C SER A 39 8.93 0.65 -3.07
N SER A 40 7.76 0.89 -3.66
CA SER A 40 6.75 1.79 -3.08
C SER A 40 6.25 1.32 -1.70
N HIS A 41 6.25 0.01 -1.42
CA HIS A 41 5.93 -0.53 -0.11
C HIS A 41 7.04 -0.23 0.91
N LEU A 42 8.30 -0.30 0.50
CA LEU A 42 9.43 0.13 1.34
C LEU A 42 9.34 1.64 1.62
N THR A 43 9.13 2.48 0.61
CA THR A 43 8.98 3.95 0.81
C THR A 43 7.87 4.26 1.80
N ARG A 44 6.70 3.63 1.64
CA ARG A 44 5.58 3.80 2.57
C ARG A 44 5.93 3.32 3.99
N HIS A 45 6.63 2.20 4.11
CA HIS A 45 7.08 1.68 5.39
C HIS A 45 8.08 2.62 6.07
N SER A 46 9.01 3.22 5.33
CA SER A 46 10.01 4.14 5.88
C SER A 46 9.38 5.35 6.59
N ARG A 47 8.16 5.75 6.21
CA ARG A 47 7.39 6.81 6.90
C ARG A 47 7.04 6.48 8.35
N LEU A 48 7.05 5.19 8.73
CA LEU A 48 6.88 4.79 10.12
C LEU A 48 8.08 5.18 10.98
N HIS A 49 9.28 5.22 10.39
CA HIS A 49 10.51 5.59 11.08
C HIS A 49 10.70 7.11 11.09
N THR A 50 10.36 7.79 10.00
CA THR A 50 10.51 9.26 9.91
C THR A 50 9.35 10.03 10.52
N GLY A 51 8.20 9.38 10.76
CA GLY A 51 6.98 10.03 11.20
C GLY A 51 6.30 10.87 10.11
N GLU A 52 6.76 10.81 8.86
CA GLU A 52 6.24 11.62 7.75
C GLU A 52 4.76 11.30 7.49
N LYS A 53 3.92 12.34 7.52
CA LYS A 53 2.48 12.25 7.24
C LYS A 53 2.08 13.27 6.15
N PRO A 54 2.29 12.94 4.86
CA PRO A 54 2.07 13.89 3.76
C PRO A 54 0.60 14.22 3.52
N PHE A 55 -0.31 13.32 3.91
CA PHE A 55 -1.72 13.41 3.54
C PHE A 55 -2.51 14.03 4.68
N GLU A 56 -3.11 15.19 4.43
CA GLU A 56 -3.87 15.95 5.43
C GLU A 56 -5.37 15.90 5.11
N CYS A 57 -6.20 15.65 6.13
CA CYS A 57 -7.63 15.84 6.03
C CYS A 57 -7.97 17.33 6.09
N LYS A 58 -8.57 17.87 5.03
CA LYS A 58 -8.94 19.28 4.97
C LYS A 58 -10.12 19.67 5.85
N VAL A 59 -10.88 18.68 6.36
CA VAL A 59 -12.03 18.92 7.27
C VAL A 59 -11.57 19.08 8.72
N CYS A 60 -10.63 18.26 9.19
CA CYS A 60 -10.23 18.22 10.61
C CYS A 60 -8.72 18.40 10.86
N GLY A 61 -7.92 18.65 9.84
CA GLY A 61 -6.46 18.82 9.93
C GLY A 61 -5.66 17.55 10.23
N LYS A 62 -6.32 16.40 10.46
CA LYS A 62 -5.65 15.14 10.82
C LYS A 62 -4.77 14.64 9.66
N ARG A 63 -3.52 14.26 9.97
CA ARG A 63 -2.53 13.82 8.98
C ARG A 63 -2.31 12.31 8.99
N PHE A 64 -2.02 11.75 7.81
CA PHE A 64 -1.84 10.33 7.53
C PHE A 64 -0.57 10.09 6.71
N SER A 65 0.07 8.94 6.91
CA SER A 65 1.27 8.50 6.18
C SER A 65 0.94 7.86 4.82
N VAL A 66 -0.33 7.51 4.58
CA VAL A 66 -0.80 6.84 3.36
C VAL A 66 -2.12 7.47 2.89
N SER A 67 -2.27 7.67 1.57
CA SER A 67 -3.47 8.26 0.95
C SER A 67 -4.73 7.44 1.21
N SER A 68 -4.65 6.10 1.12
CA SER A 68 -5.81 5.23 1.36
C SER A 68 -6.35 5.34 2.80
N SER A 69 -5.48 5.60 3.78
CA SER A 69 -5.88 5.88 5.16
C SER A 69 -6.64 7.21 5.26
N LEU A 70 -6.19 8.25 4.55
CA LEU A 70 -6.93 9.50 4.44
C LEU A 70 -8.29 9.29 3.77
N THR A 71 -8.35 8.60 2.62
CA THR A 71 -9.60 8.32 1.91
C THR A 71 -10.60 7.59 2.81
N THR A 72 -10.15 6.58 3.55
CA THR A 72 -11.02 5.85 4.49
C THR A 72 -11.47 6.73 5.64
N HIS A 73 -10.57 7.55 6.19
CA HIS A 73 -10.90 8.51 7.23
C HIS A 73 -11.93 9.55 6.77
N SER A 74 -11.82 10.06 5.53
CA SER A 74 -12.74 11.06 5.00
C SER A 74 -14.19 10.58 4.96
N ARG A 75 -14.43 9.26 4.89
CA ARG A 75 -15.78 8.69 4.95
C ARG A 75 -16.49 8.95 6.28
N LEU A 76 -15.74 9.19 7.35
CA LEU A 76 -16.31 9.59 8.64
C LEU A 76 -16.97 10.97 8.58
N HIS A 77 -16.47 11.86 7.70
CA HIS A 77 -17.03 13.20 7.52
C HIS A 77 -18.20 13.21 6.53
N THR A 78 -18.17 12.33 5.52
CA THR A 78 -19.22 12.25 4.50
C THR A 78 -20.36 11.32 4.88
N GLY A 79 -20.16 10.42 5.85
CA GLY A 79 -21.13 9.38 6.21
C GLY A 79 -21.25 8.25 5.18
N GLU A 80 -20.37 8.19 4.18
CA GLU A 80 -20.40 7.19 3.11
C GLU A 80 -20.19 5.77 3.66
N LYS A 81 -21.10 4.84 3.33
CA LYS A 81 -21.02 3.42 3.69
C LYS A 81 -21.06 2.54 2.43
N PRO A 82 -19.91 2.30 1.77
CA PRO A 82 -19.84 1.62 0.48
C PRO A 82 -20.11 0.12 0.53
N PHE A 83 -20.07 -0.47 1.73
CA PHE A 83 -20.16 -1.91 1.94
C PHE A 83 -21.47 -2.23 2.65
N GLU A 84 -22.24 -3.10 2.04
CA GLU A 84 -23.50 -3.62 2.55
C GLU A 84 -23.38 -5.13 2.70
N CYS A 85 -24.01 -5.68 3.76
CA CYS A 85 -24.09 -7.12 3.94
C CYS A 85 -25.18 -7.68 3.01
N LYS A 86 -24.77 -8.57 2.10
CA LYS A 86 -25.72 -9.35 1.29
C LYS A 86 -25.98 -10.65 2.06
N VAL A 87 -27.14 -10.71 2.71
CA VAL A 87 -27.64 -11.91 3.41
C VAL A 87 -28.24 -12.88 2.40
#